data_AF-A0A841TAN6-F1
#
_entry.id   AF-A0A841TAN6-F1
#
_cell.length_a   1.000
_cell.length_b   1.000
_cell.length_c   1.000
_cell.angle_alpha   90.00
_cell.angle_beta   90.00
_cell.angle_gamma   90.00
#
_symmetry.space_group_name_H-M   'P 1'
#
loop_
_entity.id
_entity.type
_entity.pdbx_description
1 polymer ?
#
loop_
_entity_poly.entity_id
_entity_poly.type
_entity_poly.pdbx_seq_one_letter_code
_entity_poly.pdbx_strand_id
1 'polypeptide(L)'
;MWVRLVSLSVFAAVMIGAFIYFQWDKHDSVPAAQNQPSESAAAEEQQLAYDDWWSEEDERLISRPTYDRPVSVVHIGELNTDVLLGKRFGNVGESIANIDAANKTIHFNSGNQVPQADDRVLVVRDSNNMEVLLQEQLYRSSGDTVEVFFEPFQEPGAEDADYYLVNEARLFGGQSMTIRETDEEGTIEVAFQDRQQTVPAGQTAVFEESADLQGLQVRSKIVVTNYGLWDTSDMTYVVQE
;
A
#
# COMPACT_ATOMS: atom_id res chain seq x y z
N MET A 1 8.03 70.05 -42.44
CA MET A 1 7.33 69.03 -43.26
C MET A 1 8.29 68.00 -43.87
N TRP A 2 9.45 68.42 -44.38
CA TRP A 2 10.48 67.55 -44.96
C TRP A 2 11.03 66.44 -44.03
N VAL A 3 11.28 66.73 -42.75
CA VAL A 3 11.83 65.74 -41.80
C VAL A 3 10.87 64.57 -41.57
N ARG A 4 9.55 64.79 -41.64
CA ARG A 4 8.52 63.73 -41.49
C ARG A 4 8.41 62.83 -42.71
N LEU A 5 8.68 63.36 -43.91
CA LEU A 5 8.72 62.58 -45.14
C LEU A 5 9.96 61.68 -45.19
N VAL A 6 11.12 62.22 -44.77
CA VAL A 6 12.36 61.42 -44.71
C VAL A 6 12.27 60.31 -43.67
N SER A 7 11.70 60.56 -42.49
CA SER A 7 11.52 59.53 -41.46
C SER A 7 10.55 58.42 -41.90
N LEU A 8 9.48 58.77 -42.64
CA LEU A 8 8.53 57.80 -43.16
C LEU A 8 9.17 56.89 -44.24
N SER A 9 9.98 57.49 -45.12
CA SER A 9 10.70 56.75 -46.16
C SER A 9 11.77 55.82 -45.58
N VAL A 10 12.50 56.26 -44.55
CA VAL A 10 13.48 55.42 -43.84
C VAL A 10 12.77 54.27 -43.11
N PHE A 11 11.65 54.54 -42.44
CA PHE A 11 10.88 53.50 -41.76
C PHE A 11 10.31 52.46 -42.75
N ALA A 12 9.79 52.91 -43.89
CA ALA A 12 9.31 52.01 -44.94
C ALA A 12 10.46 51.17 -45.54
N ALA A 13 11.64 51.76 -45.75
CA ALA A 13 12.81 51.03 -46.26
C ALA A 13 13.31 49.97 -45.26
N VAL A 14 13.31 50.27 -43.95
CA VAL A 14 13.65 49.30 -42.89
C VAL A 14 12.62 48.17 -42.83
N MET A 15 11.33 48.49 -42.95
CA MET A 15 10.26 47.48 -42.95
C MET A 15 10.32 46.56 -44.18
N ILE A 16 10.63 47.10 -45.37
CA ILE A 16 10.81 46.30 -46.59
C ILE A 16 12.08 45.44 -46.46
N GLY A 17 13.17 46.00 -45.94
CA GLY A 17 14.40 45.25 -45.66
C GLY A 17 14.17 44.09 -44.68
N ALA A 18 13.42 44.33 -43.60
CA ALA A 18 13.05 43.29 -42.64
C ALA A 18 12.14 42.22 -43.28
N PHE A 19 11.16 42.63 -44.08
CA PHE A 19 10.28 41.69 -44.77
C PHE A 19 11.03 40.81 -45.77
N ILE A 20 11.96 41.38 -46.55
CA ILE A 20 12.81 40.61 -47.47
C ILE A 20 13.76 39.70 -46.70
N TYR A 21 14.36 40.17 -45.59
CA TYR A 21 15.21 39.34 -44.72
C TYR A 21 14.43 38.13 -44.16
N PHE A 22 13.22 38.34 -43.63
CA PHE A 22 12.37 37.24 -43.12
C PHE A 22 11.84 36.31 -44.22
N GLN A 23 11.64 36.81 -45.45
CA GLN A 23 11.26 35.97 -46.59
C GLN A 23 12.45 35.17 -47.14
N TRP A 24 13.67 35.72 -47.09
CA TRP A 24 14.88 35.03 -47.52
C TRP A 24 15.32 33.98 -46.48
N ASP A 25 15.21 34.30 -45.19
CA ASP A 25 15.42 33.35 -44.08
C ASP A 25 14.40 32.18 -44.11
N LYS A 26 13.20 32.42 -44.66
CA LYS A 26 12.21 31.36 -44.92
C LYS A 26 12.48 30.52 -46.17
N HIS A 27 13.34 30.96 -47.08
CA HIS A 27 13.65 30.25 -48.31
C HIS A 27 14.93 29.40 -48.21
N ASP A 28 15.82 29.68 -47.26
CA ASP A 28 17.03 28.89 -46.97
C ASP A 28 16.93 27.98 -45.73
N SER A 29 15.79 27.96 -45.04
CA SER A 29 15.50 26.92 -44.07
C SER A 29 15.20 25.60 -44.80
N VAL A 30 16.26 24.80 -44.96
CA VAL A 30 16.25 23.35 -45.16
C VAL A 30 15.05 22.75 -44.40
N PRO A 31 14.24 21.87 -45.00
CA PRO A 31 13.10 21.29 -44.30
C PRO A 31 13.61 20.62 -43.03
N ALA A 32 13.14 21.10 -41.87
CA ALA A 32 13.24 20.39 -40.60
C ALA A 32 12.31 19.17 -40.64
N ALA A 33 12.61 18.23 -41.54
CA ALA A 33 12.27 16.84 -41.36
C ALA A 33 13.47 16.23 -40.64
N GLN A 34 13.22 15.47 -39.56
CA GLN A 34 14.19 14.82 -38.66
C GLN A 34 14.62 15.69 -37.46
N ASN A 35 13.73 15.77 -36.48
CA ASN A 35 14.04 15.61 -35.03
C ASN A 35 12.74 15.56 -34.20
N GLN A 36 11.65 15.05 -34.77
CA GLN A 36 10.67 14.33 -33.95
C GLN A 36 11.16 12.88 -33.96
N PRO A 37 11.37 12.25 -32.79
CA PRO A 37 11.59 10.81 -32.77
C PRO A 37 10.44 10.18 -33.55
N SER A 38 10.73 9.30 -34.49
CA SER A 38 9.68 8.51 -35.12
C SER A 38 8.87 7.81 -34.03
N GLU A 39 7.59 7.52 -34.23
CA GLU A 39 6.79 6.74 -33.26
C GLU A 39 7.54 5.47 -32.82
N SER A 40 8.37 4.91 -33.70
CA SER A 40 9.26 3.79 -33.39
C SER A 40 10.37 4.14 -32.39
N ALA A 41 11.01 5.32 -32.49
CA ALA A 41 12.08 5.76 -31.59
C ALA A 41 11.52 6.20 -30.22
N ALA A 42 10.34 6.82 -30.19
CA ALA A 42 9.63 7.14 -28.94
C ALA A 42 9.11 5.86 -28.25
N ALA A 43 8.69 4.86 -29.03
CA ALA A 43 8.33 3.54 -28.50
C ALA A 43 9.56 2.77 -28.01
N GLU A 44 10.70 2.85 -28.70
CA GLU A 44 11.98 2.27 -28.25
C GLU A 44 12.47 2.93 -26.96
N GLU A 45 12.35 4.26 -26.84
CA GLU A 45 12.72 5.01 -25.64
C GLU A 45 11.78 4.72 -24.47
N GLN A 46 10.47 4.57 -24.72
CA GLN A 46 9.51 4.07 -23.71
C GLN A 46 9.75 2.63 -23.31
N GLN A 47 10.13 1.77 -24.26
CA GLN A 47 10.41 0.37 -23.99
C GLN A 47 11.73 0.21 -23.21
N LEU A 48 12.75 0.99 -23.54
CA LEU A 48 13.98 1.08 -22.74
C LEU A 48 13.71 1.66 -21.36
N ALA A 49 12.88 2.70 -21.24
CA ALA A 49 12.49 3.22 -19.93
C ALA A 49 11.65 2.22 -19.12
N TYR A 50 10.82 1.40 -19.79
CA TYR A 50 10.07 0.31 -19.16
C TYR A 50 10.99 -0.84 -18.74
N ASP A 51 11.94 -1.24 -19.60
CA ASP A 51 12.90 -2.31 -19.32
C ASP A 51 13.90 -1.88 -18.25
N ASP A 52 14.32 -0.61 -18.22
CA ASP A 52 15.15 -0.02 -17.17
C ASP A 52 14.37 0.06 -15.85
N TRP A 53 13.12 0.55 -15.87
CA TRP A 53 12.23 0.56 -14.70
C TRP A 53 11.98 -0.85 -14.16
N TRP A 54 11.76 -1.83 -15.04
CA TRP A 54 11.61 -3.24 -14.68
C TRP A 54 12.91 -3.87 -14.19
N SER A 55 14.07 -3.41 -14.67
CA SER A 55 15.38 -3.87 -14.19
C SER A 55 15.74 -3.29 -12.81
N GLU A 56 15.27 -2.08 -12.50
CA GLU A 56 15.42 -1.42 -11.21
C GLU A 56 14.41 -1.94 -10.16
N GLU A 57 13.29 -2.55 -10.58
CA GLU A 57 12.28 -3.10 -9.66
C GLU A 57 12.69 -4.44 -8.99
N ASP A 58 13.80 -5.05 -9.41
CA ASP A 58 14.10 -6.46 -9.13
C ASP A 58 15.51 -6.77 -8.58
N GLU A 59 16.15 -5.86 -7.86
CA GLU A 59 17.09 -6.26 -6.79
C GLU A 59 16.46 -6.10 -5.41
N ARG A 60 15.32 -6.79 -5.22
CA ARG A 60 14.79 -7.06 -3.88
C ARG A 60 15.85 -7.82 -3.10
N LEU A 61 16.55 -7.13 -2.21
CA LEU A 61 17.46 -7.76 -1.27
C LEU A 61 16.64 -8.64 -0.31
N ILE A 62 16.47 -9.90 -0.69
CA ILE A 62 15.86 -10.95 0.13
C ILE A 62 16.86 -11.28 1.23
N SER A 63 16.52 -10.88 2.46
CA SER A 63 17.28 -11.24 3.64
C SER A 63 16.40 -12.03 4.60
N ARG A 64 17.06 -12.88 5.39
CA ARG A 64 16.41 -13.78 6.36
C ARG A 64 16.88 -13.43 7.77
N PRO A 65 16.04 -13.66 8.80
CA PRO A 65 16.48 -13.57 10.18
C PRO A 65 17.71 -14.43 10.43
N THR A 66 18.64 -13.93 11.24
CA THR A 66 19.92 -14.60 11.53
C THR A 66 19.85 -15.61 12.68
N TYR A 67 18.68 -15.74 13.31
CA TYR A 67 18.44 -16.65 14.42
C TYR A 67 17.38 -17.67 14.02
N ASP A 68 17.44 -18.83 14.65
CA ASP A 68 16.55 -19.97 14.39
C ASP A 68 15.79 -20.30 15.67
N ARG A 69 14.51 -19.92 15.70
CA ARG A 69 13.59 -20.25 16.77
C ARG A 69 12.15 -20.32 16.23
N PRO A 70 11.32 -21.27 16.69
CA PRO A 70 9.90 -21.26 16.38
C PRO A 70 9.18 -20.06 17.01
N VAL A 71 8.34 -19.39 16.23
CA VAL A 71 7.42 -18.34 16.67
C VAL A 71 5.98 -18.71 16.31
N SER A 72 5.03 -18.42 17.19
CA SER A 72 3.61 -18.58 16.93
C SER A 72 3.14 -17.52 15.95
N VAL A 73 2.64 -17.94 14.80
CA VAL A 73 2.16 -17.03 13.75
C VAL A 73 0.64 -17.05 13.72
N VAL A 74 0.05 -15.88 13.92
CA VAL A 74 -1.40 -15.67 13.91
C VAL A 74 -1.75 -14.58 12.92
N HIS A 75 -2.82 -14.79 12.17
CA HIS A 75 -3.42 -13.76 11.32
C HIS A 75 -4.81 -13.40 11.82
N ILE A 76 -5.12 -12.11 11.83
CA ILE A 76 -6.42 -11.58 12.23
C ILE A 76 -6.95 -10.73 11.09
N GLY A 77 -7.94 -11.23 10.38
CA GLY A 77 -8.66 -10.47 9.37
C GLY A 77 -9.93 -9.86 9.92
N GLU A 78 -10.03 -8.53 9.93
CA GLU A 78 -11.26 -7.79 10.19
C GLU A 78 -11.91 -7.39 8.87
N LEU A 79 -13.14 -7.82 8.62
CA LEU A 79 -13.94 -7.46 7.46
C LEU A 79 -15.17 -6.67 7.91
N ASN A 80 -15.34 -5.48 7.37
CA ASN A 80 -16.50 -4.63 7.62
C ASN A 80 -17.36 -4.47 6.37
N THR A 81 -18.66 -4.32 6.56
CA THR A 81 -19.62 -3.97 5.50
C THR A 81 -19.42 -2.50 5.14
N ASP A 82 -19.50 -2.19 3.84
CA ASP A 82 -19.16 -0.89 3.21
C ASP A 82 -19.03 0.31 4.16
N VAL A 83 -17.81 0.50 4.68
CA VAL A 83 -17.44 1.62 5.57
C VAL A 83 -16.82 2.80 4.81
N LEU A 84 -16.75 2.72 3.47
CA LEU A 84 -16.18 3.73 2.59
C LEU A 84 -17.30 4.49 1.89
N LEU A 85 -17.52 5.74 2.29
CA LEU A 85 -18.38 6.65 1.54
C LEU A 85 -17.50 7.43 0.55
N GLY A 86 -17.53 7.04 -0.73
CA GLY A 86 -16.76 7.68 -1.79
C GLY A 86 -16.35 6.73 -2.91
N LYS A 87 -15.65 7.23 -3.93
CA LYS A 87 -15.04 6.39 -4.97
C LYS A 87 -13.57 6.20 -4.63
N ARG A 88 -13.17 4.98 -4.29
CA ARG A 88 -11.75 4.63 -4.18
C ARG A 88 -11.40 3.50 -5.14
N PHE A 89 -10.23 3.64 -5.77
CA PHE A 89 -9.56 2.55 -6.48
C PHE A 89 -8.29 2.20 -5.67
N GLY A 90 -8.18 0.95 -5.22
CA GLY A 90 -7.01 0.43 -4.50
C GLY A 90 -7.01 0.64 -2.98
N ASN A 91 -5.97 0.09 -2.33
CA ASN A 91 -5.82 0.03 -0.88
C ASN A 91 -5.62 1.42 -0.24
N VAL A 92 -6.11 1.57 0.99
CA VAL A 92 -5.85 2.70 1.91
C VAL A 92 -4.58 2.47 2.70
N GLY A 93 -4.45 1.27 3.25
CA GLY A 93 -3.30 0.87 4.04
C GLY A 93 -2.15 0.41 3.16
N GLU A 94 -0.95 0.56 3.70
CA GLU A 94 0.23 -0.12 3.21
C GLU A 94 0.20 -1.58 3.69
N SER A 95 0.53 -2.51 2.79
CA SER A 95 0.81 -3.89 3.21
C SER A 95 2.17 -3.91 3.88
N ILE A 96 2.22 -4.45 5.09
CA ILE A 96 3.41 -4.55 5.94
C ILE A 96 4.02 -5.96 5.83
N ALA A 97 3.18 -6.99 5.78
CA ALA A 97 3.55 -8.39 5.72
C ALA A 97 2.57 -9.20 4.85
N ASN A 98 3.10 -10.13 4.07
CA ASN A 98 2.31 -11.12 3.32
C ASN A 98 2.62 -12.53 3.84
N ILE A 99 1.60 -13.24 4.29
CA ILE A 99 1.72 -14.60 4.81
C ILE A 99 1.44 -15.61 3.69
N ASP A 100 2.47 -16.36 3.30
CA ASP A 100 2.34 -17.56 2.48
C ASP A 100 2.33 -18.80 3.38
N ALA A 101 1.12 -19.16 3.83
CA ALA A 101 0.90 -20.30 4.70
C ALA A 101 1.25 -21.65 4.06
N ALA A 102 1.22 -21.75 2.73
CA ALA A 102 1.54 -23.00 2.04
C ALA A 102 3.05 -23.31 2.13
N ASN A 103 3.87 -22.27 2.06
CA ASN A 103 5.32 -22.38 2.15
C ASN A 103 5.88 -22.04 3.55
N LYS A 104 5.02 -21.70 4.51
CA LYS A 104 5.39 -21.21 5.86
C LYS A 104 6.32 -19.99 5.83
N THR A 105 6.09 -19.11 4.87
CA THR A 105 6.90 -17.91 4.66
C THR A 105 6.07 -16.69 5.03
N ILE A 106 6.71 -15.72 5.69
CA ILE A 106 6.16 -14.37 5.82
C ILE A 106 7.11 -13.45 5.08
N HIS A 107 6.58 -12.63 4.17
CA HIS A 107 7.30 -11.60 3.46
C HIS A 107 7.04 -10.25 4.12
N PHE A 108 8.06 -9.67 4.77
CA PHE A 108 7.95 -8.32 5.35
C PHE A 108 8.42 -7.27 4.35
N ASN A 109 7.69 -6.17 4.22
CA ASN A 109 8.03 -5.06 3.32
C ASN A 109 8.95 -4.01 3.98
N SER A 110 9.31 -4.19 5.26
CA SER A 110 10.21 -3.29 5.99
C SER A 110 11.04 -4.05 7.03
N GLY A 111 12.34 -3.73 7.12
CA GLY A 111 13.26 -4.34 8.09
C GLY A 111 12.87 -4.11 9.56
N ASN A 112 12.19 -3.00 9.88
CA ASN A 112 11.74 -2.70 11.25
C ASN A 112 10.65 -3.64 11.76
N GLN A 113 9.98 -4.35 10.85
CA GLN A 113 8.85 -5.23 11.11
C GLN A 113 9.28 -6.69 11.27
N VAL A 114 10.55 -6.99 11.00
CA VAL A 114 11.09 -8.34 11.12
C VAL A 114 11.11 -8.77 12.60
N PRO A 115 10.65 -9.99 12.93
CA PRO A 115 10.70 -10.53 14.27
C PRO A 115 12.14 -10.52 14.84
N GLN A 116 12.27 -10.28 16.14
CA GLN A 116 13.52 -10.27 16.90
C GLN A 116 13.76 -11.60 17.61
N ALA A 117 15.00 -11.84 18.03
CA ALA A 117 15.43 -13.15 18.57
C ALA A 117 14.65 -13.60 19.82
N ASP A 118 14.07 -12.66 20.57
CA ASP A 118 13.27 -12.92 21.76
C ASP A 118 11.77 -12.99 21.49
N ASP A 119 11.30 -12.64 20.28
CA ASP A 119 9.89 -12.74 19.91
C ASP A 119 9.42 -14.21 19.97
N ARG A 120 8.21 -14.40 20.48
CA ARG A 120 7.54 -15.69 20.60
C ARG A 120 6.24 -15.74 19.82
N VAL A 121 5.51 -14.63 19.79
CA VAL A 121 4.23 -14.53 19.11
C VAL A 121 4.27 -13.37 18.13
N LEU A 122 3.84 -13.64 16.91
CA LEU A 122 3.69 -12.71 15.82
C LEU A 122 2.23 -12.70 15.37
N VAL A 123 1.61 -11.52 15.38
CA VAL A 123 0.24 -11.36 14.90
C VAL A 123 0.22 -10.33 13.77
N VAL A 124 -0.18 -10.75 12.58
CA VAL A 124 -0.51 -9.84 11.47
C VAL A 124 -2.00 -9.59 11.51
N ARG A 125 -2.41 -8.33 11.64
CA ARG A 125 -3.81 -7.92 11.64
C ARG A 125 -4.08 -7.05 10.42
N ASP A 126 -5.01 -7.45 9.58
CA ASP A 126 -5.55 -6.58 8.53
C ASP A 126 -6.98 -6.15 8.85
N SER A 127 -7.32 -4.96 8.38
CA SER A 127 -8.67 -4.40 8.43
C SER A 127 -9.08 -4.06 7.02
N ASN A 128 -10.15 -4.69 6.55
CA ASN A 128 -10.64 -4.59 5.20
C ASN A 128 -12.06 -4.01 5.19
N ASN A 129 -12.31 -3.15 4.20
CA ASN A 129 -13.66 -2.86 3.75
C ASN A 129 -13.89 -3.61 2.45
N MET A 130 -14.64 -4.71 2.50
CA MET A 130 -14.80 -5.59 1.33
C MET A 130 -13.43 -5.98 0.74
N GLU A 131 -13.11 -5.52 -0.47
CA GLU A 131 -11.84 -5.80 -1.17
C GLU A 131 -10.75 -4.75 -0.91
N VAL A 132 -11.04 -3.69 -0.15
CA VAL A 132 -10.10 -2.59 0.09
C VAL A 132 -9.40 -2.77 1.44
N LEU A 133 -8.08 -2.96 1.42
CA LEU A 133 -7.26 -2.93 2.64
C LEU A 133 -7.27 -1.52 3.23
N LEU A 134 -7.81 -1.37 4.44
CA LEU A 134 -7.86 -0.11 5.16
C LEU A 134 -6.57 0.14 5.94
N GLN A 135 -6.11 -0.89 6.65
CA GLN A 135 -4.93 -0.83 7.50
C GLN A 135 -4.41 -2.24 7.72
N GLU A 136 -3.10 -2.38 7.80
CA GLU A 136 -2.44 -3.57 8.32
C GLU A 136 -1.57 -3.18 9.51
N GLN A 137 -1.46 -4.07 10.50
CA GLN A 137 -0.68 -3.87 11.70
C GLN A 137 0.05 -5.15 12.06
N LEU A 138 1.23 -5.00 12.65
CA LEU A 138 2.04 -6.09 13.16
C LEU A 138 2.19 -5.97 14.67
N TYR A 139 1.85 -7.04 15.39
CA TYR A 139 2.06 -7.16 16.81
C TYR A 139 3.09 -8.25 17.09
N ARG A 140 4.00 -7.95 18.01
CA ARG A 140 5.11 -8.82 18.42
C ARG A 140 5.19 -8.85 19.93
N SER A 141 5.48 -10.01 20.50
CA SER A 141 5.69 -10.17 21.93
C SER A 141 6.74 -11.23 22.19
N SER A 142 7.62 -10.94 23.15
CA SER A 142 8.55 -11.93 23.72
C SER A 142 7.90 -12.81 24.79
N GLY A 143 6.70 -12.44 25.25
CA GLY A 143 5.84 -13.26 26.10
C GLY A 143 4.99 -14.24 25.30
N ASP A 144 4.17 -15.02 26.00
CA ASP A 144 3.18 -15.93 25.39
C ASP A 144 1.88 -15.20 24.99
N THR A 145 1.77 -13.91 25.31
CA THR A 145 0.53 -13.14 25.19
C THR A 145 0.73 -11.88 24.36
N VAL A 146 -0.24 -11.57 23.49
CA VAL A 146 -0.34 -10.35 22.68
C VAL A 146 -1.73 -9.74 22.88
N GLU A 147 -1.77 -8.43 23.12
CA GLU A 147 -3.02 -7.66 23.07
C GLU A 147 -3.10 -6.95 21.71
N VAL A 148 -4.21 -7.19 21.00
CA VAL A 148 -4.51 -6.61 19.68
C VAL A 148 -5.64 -5.63 19.84
N PHE A 149 -5.40 -4.36 19.51
CA PHE A 149 -6.39 -3.29 19.65
C PHE A 149 -7.00 -2.94 18.29
N PHE A 150 -8.32 -2.94 18.20
CA PHE A 150 -9.05 -2.57 17.00
C PHE A 150 -9.24 -1.06 16.95
N GLU A 151 -8.18 -0.34 16.60
CA GLU A 151 -8.16 1.13 16.58
C GLU A 151 -9.24 1.71 15.64
N PRO A 152 -10.03 2.70 16.09
CA PRO A 152 -10.81 3.55 15.19
C PRO A 152 -9.89 4.28 14.21
N PHE A 153 -10.34 4.46 12.98
CA PHE A 153 -9.60 5.22 11.98
C PHE A 153 -9.64 6.70 12.30
N GLN A 154 -8.51 7.39 12.13
CA GLN A 154 -8.52 8.84 12.11
C GLN A 154 -9.16 9.30 10.80
N GLU A 155 -10.11 10.22 10.88
CA GLU A 155 -10.69 10.81 9.67
C GLU A 155 -9.58 11.53 8.88
N PRO A 156 -9.48 11.31 7.56
CA PRO A 156 -8.55 12.08 6.74
C PRO A 156 -8.89 13.58 6.84
N GLY A 157 -7.86 14.43 6.75
CA GLY A 157 -8.06 15.88 6.73
C GLY A 157 -8.97 16.30 5.58
N ALA A 158 -9.77 17.36 5.78
CA ALA A 158 -10.77 17.82 4.80
C ALA A 158 -10.21 18.18 3.41
N GLU A 159 -8.89 18.36 3.29
CA GLU A 159 -8.20 18.73 2.05
C GLU A 159 -7.77 17.51 1.21
N ASP A 160 -7.80 16.29 1.76
CA ASP A 160 -7.19 15.07 1.17
C ASP A 160 -8.17 13.91 0.90
N ALA A 161 -9.47 14.08 1.13
CA ALA A 161 -10.41 12.96 1.21
C ALA A 161 -11.30 12.79 -0.04
N ASP A 162 -10.86 11.97 -1.01
CA ASP A 162 -11.74 11.40 -2.05
C ASP A 162 -12.74 10.36 -1.49
N TYR A 163 -12.59 9.98 -0.22
CA TYR A 163 -13.38 8.99 0.51
C TYR A 163 -13.41 9.31 2.01
N TYR A 164 -14.47 8.88 2.70
CA TYR A 164 -14.60 8.98 4.16
C TYR A 164 -14.73 7.59 4.78
N LEU A 165 -14.07 7.39 5.94
CA LEU A 165 -14.15 6.15 6.73
C LEU A 165 -15.21 6.33 7.83
N VAL A 166 -16.22 5.46 7.84
CA VAL A 166 -17.31 5.49 8.83
C VAL A 166 -16.97 4.55 9.98
N ASN A 167 -16.42 5.07 11.08
CA ASN A 167 -16.04 4.27 12.24
C ASN A 167 -17.24 3.61 12.94
N GLU A 168 -18.42 4.24 12.91
CA GLU A 168 -19.65 3.69 13.47
C GLU A 168 -20.05 2.37 12.82
N ALA A 169 -19.61 2.14 11.58
CA ALA A 169 -19.87 0.91 10.86
C ALA A 169 -18.88 -0.23 11.20
N ARG A 170 -17.88 0.03 12.07
CA ARG A 170 -16.95 -0.96 12.59
C ARG A 170 -17.39 -1.39 13.97
N LEU A 171 -18.16 -2.47 14.05
CA LEU A 171 -18.77 -2.90 15.31
C LEU A 171 -17.73 -3.34 16.36
N PHE A 172 -16.54 -3.75 15.91
CA PHE A 172 -15.41 -4.10 16.77
C PHE A 172 -14.47 -2.92 17.10
N GLY A 173 -14.72 -1.72 16.56
CA GLY A 173 -13.88 -0.55 16.79
C GLY A 173 -13.78 -0.16 18.27
N GLY A 174 -12.57 0.13 18.73
CA GLY A 174 -12.27 0.49 20.12
C GLY A 174 -12.23 -0.68 21.10
N GLN A 175 -12.25 -1.93 20.63
CA GLN A 175 -12.16 -3.13 21.47
C GLN A 175 -10.75 -3.73 21.43
N SER A 176 -10.39 -4.51 22.45
CA SER A 176 -9.15 -5.28 22.51
C SER A 176 -9.44 -6.78 22.44
N MET A 177 -8.59 -7.51 21.74
CA MET A 177 -8.53 -8.98 21.74
C MET A 177 -7.21 -9.42 22.36
N THR A 178 -7.25 -10.48 23.17
CA THR A 178 -6.04 -11.11 23.67
C THR A 178 -5.80 -12.43 22.95
N ILE A 179 -4.59 -12.62 22.45
CA ILE A 179 -4.07 -13.86 21.88
C ILE A 179 -3.02 -14.41 22.84
N ARG A 180 -3.16 -15.67 23.24
CA ARG A 180 -2.21 -16.33 24.13
C ARG A 180 -1.79 -17.69 23.59
N GLU A 181 -0.51 -17.93 23.36
CA GLU A 181 0.06 -19.26 23.12
C GLU A 181 -0.09 -20.09 24.40
N THR A 182 -0.66 -21.29 24.28
CA THR A 182 -1.02 -22.12 25.45
C THR A 182 -0.14 -23.35 25.63
N ASP A 183 0.52 -23.79 24.57
CA ASP A 183 1.35 -24.99 24.55
C ASP A 183 2.48 -24.90 23.52
N GLU A 184 3.40 -25.87 23.56
CA GLU A 184 4.51 -26.01 22.61
C GLU A 184 4.06 -26.61 21.27
N GLU A 185 2.79 -26.96 21.10
CA GLU A 185 2.22 -27.43 19.82
C GLU A 185 1.73 -26.26 18.95
N GLY A 186 1.77 -25.03 19.49
CA GLY A 186 1.34 -23.82 18.84
C GLY A 186 -0.16 -23.57 18.94
N THR A 187 -0.86 -24.20 19.87
CA THR A 187 -2.27 -23.89 20.16
C THR A 187 -2.38 -22.52 20.80
N ILE A 188 -3.30 -21.69 20.29
CA ILE A 188 -3.60 -20.38 20.87
C ILE A 188 -4.95 -20.37 21.58
N GLU A 189 -5.10 -19.46 22.51
CA GLU A 189 -6.35 -19.06 23.10
C GLU A 189 -6.66 -17.63 22.70
N VAL A 190 -7.88 -17.41 22.21
CA VAL A 190 -8.40 -16.12 21.79
C VAL A 190 -9.47 -15.68 22.79
N ALA A 191 -9.22 -14.59 23.50
CA ALA A 191 -10.19 -13.96 24.40
C ALA A 191 -10.70 -12.65 23.78
N PHE A 192 -12.01 -12.58 23.53
CA PHE A 192 -12.66 -11.42 22.90
C PHE A 192 -14.15 -11.36 23.24
N GLN A 193 -14.67 -10.20 23.65
CA GLN A 193 -16.09 -9.97 23.95
C GLN A 193 -16.73 -11.03 24.86
N ASP A 194 -16.14 -11.25 26.04
CA ASP A 194 -16.55 -12.27 27.03
C ASP A 194 -16.50 -13.72 26.52
N ARG A 195 -16.00 -13.96 25.31
CA ARG A 195 -15.80 -15.28 24.72
C ARG A 195 -14.33 -15.65 24.77
N GLN A 196 -14.08 -16.93 25.00
CA GLN A 196 -12.75 -17.53 24.99
C GLN A 196 -12.80 -18.77 24.10
N GLN A 197 -11.92 -18.84 23.11
CA GLN A 197 -11.84 -19.96 22.17
C GLN A 197 -10.41 -20.48 22.09
N THR A 198 -10.26 -21.80 22.23
CA THR A 198 -8.99 -22.49 21.96
C THR A 198 -8.93 -22.84 20.49
N VAL A 199 -7.86 -22.42 19.81
CA VAL A 199 -7.67 -22.56 18.37
C VAL A 199 -6.38 -23.35 18.11
N PRO A 200 -6.46 -24.64 17.79
CA PRO A 200 -5.31 -25.44 17.41
C PRO A 200 -4.62 -24.89 16.15
N ALA A 201 -3.37 -25.29 15.93
CA ALA A 201 -2.64 -24.94 14.71
C ALA A 201 -3.40 -25.39 13.45
N GLY A 202 -3.47 -24.51 12.45
CA GLY A 202 -4.20 -24.70 11.20
C GLY A 202 -5.71 -24.47 11.28
N GLN A 203 -6.25 -24.04 12.44
CA GLN A 203 -7.66 -23.76 12.63
C GLN A 203 -7.95 -22.26 12.69
N THR A 204 -9.25 -21.93 12.62
CA THR A 204 -9.73 -20.56 12.70
C THR A 204 -10.77 -20.38 13.81
N ALA A 205 -10.78 -19.20 14.42
CA ALA A 205 -11.89 -18.70 15.23
C ALA A 205 -12.58 -17.56 14.49
N VAL A 206 -13.90 -17.47 14.63
CA VAL A 206 -14.72 -16.48 13.92
C VAL A 206 -15.61 -15.73 14.91
N PHE A 207 -15.61 -14.41 14.79
CA PHE A 207 -16.47 -13.51 15.55
C PHE A 207 -17.24 -12.64 14.56
N GLU A 208 -18.57 -12.62 14.68
CA GLU A 208 -19.45 -11.87 13.79
C GLU A 208 -20.40 -11.02 14.63
N GLU A 209 -20.61 -9.79 14.18
CA GLU A 209 -21.60 -8.88 14.73
C GLU A 209 -22.41 -8.23 13.62
N SER A 210 -23.64 -7.83 13.95
CA SER A 210 -24.51 -7.09 13.05
C SER A 210 -25.36 -6.10 13.82
N ALA A 211 -25.55 -4.90 13.27
CA ALA A 211 -26.39 -3.86 13.85
C ALA A 211 -27.21 -3.15 12.76
N ASP A 212 -28.29 -2.49 13.18
CA ASP A 212 -29.05 -1.57 12.32
C ASP A 212 -28.66 -0.13 12.69
N LEU A 213 -28.00 0.56 11.77
CA LEU A 213 -27.59 1.96 11.92
C LEU A 213 -28.34 2.80 10.90
N GLN A 214 -29.27 3.62 11.40
CA GLN A 214 -30.06 4.55 10.58
C GLN A 214 -30.82 3.86 9.43
N GLY A 215 -31.25 2.59 9.61
CA GLY A 215 -31.96 1.82 8.59
C GLY A 215 -31.05 1.07 7.61
N LEU A 216 -29.73 1.11 7.82
CA LEU A 216 -28.73 0.31 7.10
C LEU A 216 -28.26 -0.85 7.98
N GLN A 217 -28.31 -2.08 7.44
CA GLN A 217 -27.77 -3.24 8.12
C GLN A 217 -26.25 -3.28 7.96
N VAL A 218 -25.54 -3.07 9.06
CA VAL A 218 -24.07 -3.14 9.11
C VAL A 218 -23.63 -4.45 9.72
N ARG A 219 -22.55 -5.03 9.21
CA ARG A 219 -21.94 -6.27 9.72
C ARG A 219 -20.43 -6.13 9.81
N SER A 220 -19.85 -6.71 10.84
CA SER A 220 -18.41 -6.85 11.01
C SER A 220 -18.09 -8.31 11.30
N LYS A 221 -16.97 -8.79 10.76
CA LYS A 221 -16.46 -10.14 10.98
C LYS A 221 -14.98 -10.07 11.31
N ILE A 222 -14.56 -10.77 12.36
CA ILE A 222 -13.15 -11.06 12.63
C ILE A 222 -12.92 -12.54 12.42
N VAL A 223 -11.89 -12.88 11.65
CA VAL A 223 -11.38 -14.23 11.48
C VAL A 223 -9.97 -14.27 12.05
N VAL A 224 -9.76 -15.08 13.07
CA VAL A 224 -8.44 -15.36 13.64
C VAL A 224 -7.97 -16.70 13.09
N THR A 225 -6.87 -16.70 12.34
CA THR A 225 -6.25 -17.91 11.79
C THR A 225 -4.97 -18.20 12.55
N ASN A 226 -4.91 -19.37 13.20
CA ASN A 226 -3.69 -19.83 13.86
C ASN A 226 -2.87 -20.68 12.87
N TYR A 227 -1.70 -20.19 12.45
CA TYR A 227 -0.81 -20.96 11.58
C TYR A 227 0.16 -21.88 12.35
N GLY A 228 0.17 -21.78 13.69
CA GLY A 228 1.04 -22.56 14.56
C GLY A 228 2.46 -21.99 14.66
N LEU A 229 3.38 -22.84 15.10
CA LEU A 229 4.79 -22.49 15.27
C LEU A 229 5.55 -22.59 13.94
N TRP A 230 6.19 -21.50 13.53
CA TRP A 230 7.00 -21.40 12.33
C TRP A 230 8.44 -21.05 12.69
N ASP A 231 9.41 -21.72 12.07
CA ASP A 231 10.82 -21.39 12.26
C ASP A 231 11.15 -20.06 11.59
N THR A 232 11.85 -19.19 12.32
CA THR A 232 12.25 -17.86 11.81
C THR A 232 13.14 -17.92 10.58
N SER A 233 13.79 -19.06 10.31
CA SER A 233 14.56 -19.30 9.07
C SER A 233 13.71 -19.29 7.80
N ASP A 234 12.40 -19.55 7.92
CA ASP A 234 11.46 -19.57 6.80
C ASP A 234 10.86 -18.18 6.54
N MET A 235 11.12 -17.20 7.42
CA MET A 235 10.67 -15.82 7.25
C MET A 235 11.64 -15.03 6.37
N THR A 236 11.08 -14.20 5.50
CA THR A 236 11.83 -13.39 4.53
C THR A 236 11.42 -11.93 4.65
N TYR A 237 12.36 -11.01 4.56
CA TYR A 237 12.03 -9.61 4.39
C TYR A 237 12.63 -9.06 3.12
N VAL A 238 11.86 -8.16 2.50
CA VAL A 238 12.22 -7.41 1.31
C VAL A 238 12.63 -6.02 1.78
N VAL A 239 13.84 -5.63 1.41
CA VAL A 239 14.25 -4.23 1.51
C VAL A 239 13.85 -3.57 0.20
N GLN A 240 13.00 -2.54 0.27
CA GLN A 240 12.84 -1.57 -0.82
C GLN A 240 13.93 -0.51 -0.61
N GLU A 241 14.85 -0.39 -1.58
CA GLU A 241 15.82 0.72 -1.63
C GLU A 241 15.17 2.02 -2.12
#